data_AF-A0A7J8ELZ3-F1
#
_entry.id   AF-A0A7J8ELZ3-F1
#
_cell.length_a   1.000
_cell.length_b   1.000
_cell.length_c   1.000
_cell.angle_alpha   90.00
_cell.angle_beta   90.00
_cell.angle_gamma   90.00
#
_symmetry.space_group_name_H-M   'P 1'
#
loop_
_entity.id
_entity.type
_entity.pdbx_description
1 polymer ?
#
loop_
_entity_poly.entity_id
_entity_poly.type
_entity_poly.pdbx_seq_one_letter_code
_entity_poly.pdbx_strand_id
1 'polypeptide(L)'
;MLNDQLRLAMDTRAAQLAKLEESCRIAMMSAMAKANKAQRVQPHCWKGITPEQRAAIKKAQEVQRQEKEAQREAERAHNAEWEGQAVCLAQATMELEEQERQLGAEFRRGLGSFNQQLAKEQKAQQNYLNSIIYTNEPTAQYYLQFNTSSR
;
A
#
# COMPACT_ATOMS: atom_id res chain seq x y z
N MET A 1 -58.41 -3.24 22.07
CA MET A 1 -59.26 -4.40 21.71
C MET A 1 -58.91 -4.95 20.33
N LEU A 2 -59.21 -4.27 19.21
CA LEU A 2 -58.95 -4.82 17.86
C LEU A 2 -57.45 -5.01 17.55
N ASN A 3 -56.60 -4.05 17.94
CA ASN A 3 -55.14 -4.15 17.77
C ASN A 3 -54.50 -5.26 18.61
N ASP A 4 -55.03 -5.50 19.81
CA ASP A 4 -54.52 -6.56 20.70
C ASP A 4 -54.88 -7.95 20.14
N GLN A 5 -56.06 -8.10 19.54
CA GLN A 5 -56.47 -9.32 18.84
C GLN A 5 -55.61 -9.59 17.60
N LEU A 6 -55.28 -8.55 16.82
CA LEU A 6 -54.36 -8.65 15.68
C LEU A 6 -52.96 -9.07 16.12
N ARG A 7 -52.44 -8.50 17.21
CA ARG A 7 -51.13 -8.85 17.77
C ARG A 7 -51.10 -10.30 18.26
N LEU A 8 -52.13 -10.73 18.98
CA LEU A 8 -52.27 -12.14 19.41
C LEU A 8 -52.39 -13.09 18.22
N ALA A 9 -53.13 -12.73 17.17
CA ALA A 9 -53.23 -13.52 15.94
C ALA A 9 -51.89 -13.62 15.19
N MET A 10 -51.09 -12.56 15.21
CA MET A 10 -49.73 -12.56 14.66
C MET A 10 -48.78 -13.42 15.50
N ASP A 11 -48.79 -13.27 16.81
CA ASP A 11 -47.94 -14.02 17.74
C ASP A 11 -48.26 -15.53 17.69
N THR A 12 -49.55 -15.89 17.59
CA THR A 12 -49.99 -17.29 17.42
C THR A 12 -49.57 -17.86 16.07
N ARG A 13 -49.67 -17.09 14.98
CA ARG A 13 -49.17 -17.50 13.66
C ARG A 13 -47.65 -17.65 13.65
N ALA A 14 -46.92 -16.74 14.30
CA ALA A 14 -45.48 -16.83 14.47
C ALA A 14 -45.09 -18.09 15.26
N ALA A 15 -45.78 -18.39 16.35
CA ALA A 15 -45.57 -19.60 17.14
C ALA A 15 -45.89 -20.90 16.34
N GLN A 16 -46.89 -20.87 15.46
CA GLN A 16 -47.20 -22.00 14.56
C GLN A 16 -46.11 -22.20 13.50
N LEU A 17 -45.60 -21.13 12.90
CA LEU A 17 -44.50 -21.21 11.93
C LEU A 17 -43.22 -21.74 12.60
N ALA A 18 -42.86 -21.25 13.80
CA ALA A 18 -41.71 -21.75 14.54
C ALA A 18 -41.83 -23.25 14.86
N LYS A 19 -43.03 -23.73 15.20
CA LYS A 19 -43.29 -25.18 15.42
C LYS A 19 -43.16 -26.00 14.13
N LEU A 20 -43.54 -25.44 12.98
CA LEU A 20 -43.38 -26.09 11.68
C LEU A 20 -41.92 -26.12 11.23
N GLU A 21 -41.15 -25.06 11.47
CA GLU A 21 -39.72 -25.05 11.22
C GLU A 21 -38.99 -26.10 12.06
N GLU A 22 -39.33 -26.19 13.35
CA GLU A 22 -38.72 -27.18 14.25
C GLU A 22 -39.11 -28.61 13.86
N SER A 23 -40.37 -28.86 13.45
CA SER A 23 -40.78 -30.18 12.96
C SER A 23 -40.09 -30.56 11.65
N CYS A 24 -39.93 -29.61 10.72
CA CYS A 24 -39.16 -29.80 9.48
C CYS A 24 -37.68 -30.10 9.78
N ARG A 25 -37.06 -29.38 10.72
CA ARG A 25 -35.68 -29.65 11.16
C ARG A 25 -35.54 -31.05 11.75
N ILE A 26 -36.45 -31.45 12.65
CA ILE A 26 -36.46 -32.79 13.25
C ILE A 26 -36.63 -33.87 12.18
N ALA A 27 -37.53 -33.66 11.21
CA ALA A 27 -37.76 -34.57 10.10
C ALA A 27 -36.51 -34.71 9.21
N MET A 28 -35.84 -33.60 8.88
CA MET A 28 -34.58 -33.62 8.12
C MET A 28 -33.48 -34.36 8.88
N MET A 29 -33.29 -34.07 10.17
CA MET A 29 -32.30 -34.77 11.01
C MET A 29 -32.57 -36.27 11.08
N SER A 30 -33.83 -36.66 11.22
CA SER A 30 -34.24 -38.08 11.26
C SER A 30 -34.02 -38.78 9.91
N ALA A 31 -34.34 -38.10 8.80
CA ALA A 31 -34.09 -38.60 7.46
C ALA A 31 -32.58 -38.79 7.20
N MET A 32 -31.77 -37.82 7.63
CA MET A 32 -30.32 -37.87 7.49
C MET A 32 -29.70 -38.97 8.36
N ALA A 33 -30.19 -39.17 9.59
CA ALA A 33 -29.81 -40.29 10.44
C ALA A 33 -30.16 -41.64 9.82
N LYS A 34 -31.33 -41.76 9.18
CA LYS A 34 -31.74 -42.97 8.46
C LYS A 34 -30.86 -43.25 7.25
N ALA A 35 -30.52 -42.24 6.46
CA ALA A 35 -29.60 -42.36 5.32
C ALA A 35 -28.21 -42.82 5.77
N ASN A 36 -27.65 -42.20 6.82
CA ASN A 36 -26.35 -42.58 7.39
C ASN A 36 -26.35 -44.02 7.91
N LYS A 37 -27.46 -44.47 8.53
CA LYS A 37 -27.59 -45.85 9.00
C LYS A 37 -27.65 -46.85 7.83
N ALA A 38 -28.29 -46.49 6.72
CA ALA A 38 -28.37 -47.33 5.52
C ALA A 38 -27.00 -47.46 4.82
N GLN A 39 -26.17 -46.42 4.86
CA GLN A 39 -24.83 -46.42 4.27
C GLN A 39 -23.78 -47.13 5.16
N ARG A 40 -24.12 -47.42 6.42
CA ARG A 40 -23.21 -48.08 7.36
C ARG A 40 -23.10 -49.56 7.06
N VAL A 41 -21.87 -50.02 6.79
CA VAL A 41 -21.59 -51.46 6.60
C VAL A 41 -21.39 -52.14 7.95
N GLN A 42 -21.92 -53.37 8.08
CA GLN A 42 -21.73 -54.17 9.29
C GLN A 42 -20.24 -54.58 9.42
N PRO A 43 -19.58 -54.34 10.58
CA PRO A 43 -18.15 -54.55 10.72
C PRO A 43 -17.66 -55.96 10.37
N HIS A 44 -18.42 -56.99 10.76
CA HIS A 44 -18.07 -58.39 10.51
C HIS A 44 -18.31 -58.85 9.05
N CYS A 45 -19.08 -58.08 8.27
CA CYS A 45 -19.36 -58.35 6.85
C CYS A 45 -18.54 -57.47 5.91
N TRP A 46 -17.62 -56.66 6.42
CA TRP A 46 -16.78 -55.80 5.60
C TRP A 46 -15.70 -56.62 4.88
N LYS A 47 -15.73 -56.61 3.55
CA LYS A 47 -14.78 -57.33 2.68
C LYS A 47 -13.84 -56.40 1.90
N GLY A 48 -13.74 -55.14 2.33
CA GLY A 48 -12.94 -54.10 1.67
C GLY A 48 -13.71 -53.24 0.66
N ILE A 49 -13.01 -52.27 0.09
CA ILE A 49 -13.56 -51.29 -0.86
C ILE A 49 -13.89 -51.97 -2.19
N THR A 50 -15.10 -51.70 -2.72
CA THR A 50 -15.57 -52.24 -3.99
C THR A 50 -14.74 -51.72 -5.18
N PRO A 51 -14.61 -52.48 -6.27
CA PRO A 51 -13.85 -52.04 -7.45
C PRO A 51 -14.37 -50.72 -8.03
N GLU A 52 -15.69 -50.49 -7.99
CA GLU A 52 -16.33 -49.24 -8.41
C GLU A 52 -15.90 -48.04 -7.54
N GLN A 53 -15.88 -48.21 -6.22
CA GLN A 53 -15.39 -47.18 -5.30
C GLN A 53 -13.89 -46.90 -5.52
N ARG A 54 -13.09 -47.93 -5.78
CA ARG A 54 -11.67 -47.75 -6.14
C ARG A 54 -11.50 -46.97 -7.45
N ALA A 55 -12.33 -47.26 -8.45
CA ALA A 55 -12.32 -46.52 -9.71
C ALA A 55 -12.73 -45.05 -9.51
N ALA A 56 -13.74 -44.79 -8.67
CA ALA A 56 -14.14 -43.43 -8.30
C ALA A 56 -13.01 -42.68 -7.57
N ILE A 57 -12.31 -43.33 -6.64
CA ILE A 57 -11.15 -42.74 -5.95
C ILE A 57 -10.04 -42.40 -6.94
N LYS A 58 -9.71 -43.30 -7.87
CA LYS A 58 -8.67 -43.04 -8.89
C LYS A 58 -9.03 -41.85 -9.78
N LYS A 59 -10.29 -41.76 -10.23
CA LYS A 59 -10.79 -40.61 -11.00
C LYS A 59 -10.67 -39.31 -10.20
N ALA A 60 -11.08 -39.31 -8.94
CA ALA A 60 -10.96 -38.13 -8.07
C ALA A 60 -9.49 -37.71 -7.87
N GLN A 61 -8.57 -38.66 -7.69
CA GLN A 61 -7.14 -38.37 -7.56
C GLN A 61 -6.55 -37.77 -8.84
N GLU A 62 -7.01 -38.22 -10.01
CA GLU A 62 -6.56 -37.67 -11.29
C GLU A 62 -7.03 -36.23 -11.48
N VAL A 63 -8.30 -35.94 -11.16
CA VAL A 63 -8.84 -34.58 -11.14
C VAL A 63 -8.05 -33.70 -10.17
N GLN A 64 -7.81 -34.15 -8.93
CA GLN A 64 -7.02 -33.41 -7.94
C GLN A 64 -5.60 -33.11 -8.43
N ARG A 65 -4.98 -34.05 -9.17
CA ARG A 65 -3.64 -33.85 -9.73
C ARG A 65 -3.64 -32.75 -10.78
N GLN A 66 -4.62 -32.79 -11.69
CA GLN A 66 -4.77 -31.80 -12.75
C GLN A 66 -5.09 -30.41 -12.16
N GLU A 67 -5.99 -30.32 -11.18
CA GLU A 67 -6.30 -29.08 -10.47
C GLU A 67 -5.06 -28.49 -9.78
N LYS A 68 -4.28 -29.33 -9.10
CA LYS A 68 -3.06 -28.88 -8.41
C LYS A 68 -1.98 -28.45 -9.41
N GLU A 69 -1.90 -29.08 -10.57
CA GLU A 69 -1.00 -28.67 -11.64
C GLU A 69 -1.39 -27.30 -12.20
N ALA A 70 -2.66 -27.12 -12.55
CA ALA A 70 -3.19 -25.83 -13.00
C ALA A 70 -2.99 -24.72 -11.95
N GLN A 71 -3.17 -25.02 -10.66
CA GLN A 71 -2.89 -24.08 -9.57
C GLN A 71 -1.42 -23.67 -9.53
N ARG A 72 -0.49 -24.62 -9.65
CA ARG A 72 0.95 -24.30 -9.68
C ARG A 72 1.34 -23.48 -10.90
N GLU A 73 0.73 -23.73 -12.04
CA GLU A 73 0.98 -22.93 -13.24
C GLU A 73 0.45 -21.50 -13.08
N ALA A 74 -0.75 -21.34 -12.53
CA ALA A 74 -1.31 -20.03 -12.21
C ALA A 74 -0.45 -19.26 -11.19
N GLU A 75 0.03 -19.94 -10.14
CA GLU A 75 0.92 -19.35 -9.13
C GLU A 75 2.27 -18.94 -9.75
N ARG A 76 2.86 -19.77 -10.62
CA ARG A 76 4.08 -19.40 -11.36
C ARG A 76 3.86 -18.18 -12.26
N ALA A 77 2.74 -18.12 -12.98
CA ALA A 77 2.43 -16.98 -13.82
C ALA A 77 2.28 -15.70 -13.00
N HIS A 78 1.55 -15.76 -11.89
CA HIS A 78 1.39 -14.63 -10.98
C HIS A 78 2.73 -14.18 -10.37
N ASN A 79 3.56 -15.13 -9.92
CA ASN A 79 4.89 -14.81 -9.38
C ASN A 79 5.77 -14.15 -10.45
N ALA A 80 5.75 -14.63 -11.69
CA ALA A 80 6.50 -14.04 -12.79
C ALA A 80 6.03 -12.60 -13.12
N GLU A 81 4.72 -12.36 -13.11
CA GLU A 81 4.16 -11.00 -13.26
C GLU A 81 4.65 -10.08 -12.13
N TRP A 82 4.64 -10.56 -10.89
CA TRP A 82 5.12 -9.82 -9.73
C TRP A 82 6.62 -9.52 -9.79
N GLU A 83 7.42 -10.50 -10.18
CA GLU A 83 8.86 -10.32 -10.43
C GLU A 83 9.11 -9.28 -11.52
N GLY A 84 8.33 -9.31 -12.60
CA GLY A 84 8.38 -8.29 -13.66
C GLY A 84 8.06 -6.89 -13.14
N GLN A 85 7.04 -6.75 -12.28
CA GLN A 85 6.71 -5.47 -11.66
C GLN A 85 7.84 -4.93 -10.79
N ALA A 86 8.52 -5.78 -10.02
CA ALA A 86 9.65 -5.37 -9.19
C ALA A 86 10.78 -4.77 -10.02
N VAL A 87 11.07 -5.34 -11.20
CA VAL A 87 12.08 -4.81 -12.13
C VAL A 87 11.66 -3.44 -12.69
N CYS A 88 10.42 -3.31 -13.16
CA CYS A 88 9.91 -2.03 -13.66
C CYS A 88 9.95 -0.93 -12.59
N LEU A 89 9.59 -1.27 -11.34
CA LEU A 89 9.66 -0.34 -10.22
C LEU A 89 11.10 0.08 -9.92
N ALA A 90 12.04 -0.87 -9.91
CA ALA A 90 13.46 -0.56 -9.70
C ALA A 90 14.00 0.39 -10.78
N GLN A 91 13.64 0.16 -12.06
CA GLN A 91 13.99 1.06 -13.16
C GLN A 91 13.41 2.46 -12.96
N ALA A 92 12.12 2.56 -12.65
CA ALA A 92 11.47 3.84 -12.39
C ALA A 92 12.11 4.60 -11.21
N THR A 93 12.49 3.90 -10.14
CA THR A 93 13.20 4.53 -9.01
C THR A 93 14.57 5.07 -9.40
N MET A 94 15.34 4.34 -10.22
CA MET A 94 16.64 4.80 -10.70
C MET A 94 16.51 6.02 -11.61
N GLU A 95 15.50 6.05 -12.47
CA GLU A 95 15.21 7.21 -13.33
C GLU A 95 14.86 8.45 -12.50
N LEU A 96 14.04 8.30 -11.45
CA LEU A 96 13.71 9.40 -10.54
C LEU A 96 14.93 9.91 -9.77
N GLU A 97 15.78 9.02 -9.25
CA GLU A 97 17.02 9.42 -8.57
C GLU A 97 17.97 10.19 -9.50
N GLU A 98 18.05 9.80 -10.77
CA GLU A 98 18.84 10.50 -11.78
C GLU A 98 18.28 11.89 -12.07
N GLN A 99 16.95 12.03 -12.19
CA GLN A 99 16.31 13.34 -12.35
C GLN A 99 16.57 14.26 -11.15
N GLU A 100 16.47 13.74 -9.92
CA GLU A 100 16.78 14.51 -8.70
C GLU A 100 18.25 14.94 -8.69
N ARG A 101 19.16 14.06 -9.10
CA ARG A 101 20.60 14.35 -9.20
C ARG A 101 20.89 15.46 -10.19
N GLN A 102 20.25 15.42 -11.36
CA GLN A 102 20.38 16.43 -12.41
C GLN A 102 19.84 17.79 -11.95
N LEU A 103 18.63 17.81 -11.42
CA LEU A 103 18.01 19.04 -10.90
C LEU A 103 18.85 19.65 -9.77
N GLY A 104 19.35 18.82 -8.85
CA GLY A 104 20.26 19.26 -7.80
C GLY A 104 21.57 19.83 -8.35
N ALA A 105 22.12 19.29 -9.43
CA ALA A 105 23.32 19.81 -10.08
C ALA A 105 23.08 21.18 -10.73
N GLU A 106 21.92 21.36 -11.38
CA GLU A 106 21.53 22.64 -11.96
C GLU A 106 21.36 23.73 -10.91
N PHE A 107 20.68 23.42 -9.80
CA PHE A 107 20.54 24.34 -8.68
C PHE A 107 21.90 24.71 -8.07
N ARG A 108 22.78 23.73 -7.86
CA ARG A 108 24.14 23.99 -7.36
C ARG A 108 24.91 24.92 -8.29
N ARG A 109 24.81 24.72 -9.60
CA ARG A 109 25.45 25.60 -10.60
C ARG A 109 24.87 27.01 -10.52
N GLY A 110 23.54 27.15 -10.46
CA GLY A 110 22.86 28.44 -10.34
C GLY A 110 23.28 29.22 -9.09
N LEU A 111 23.29 28.56 -7.94
CA LEU A 111 23.75 29.13 -6.67
C LEU A 111 25.24 29.50 -6.72
N GLY A 112 26.08 28.68 -7.34
CA GLY A 112 27.50 28.98 -7.53
C GLY A 112 27.72 30.29 -8.29
N SER A 113 27.01 30.47 -9.42
CA SER A 113 27.07 31.71 -10.22
C SER A 113 26.58 32.92 -9.43
N PHE A 114 25.46 32.78 -8.72
CA PHE A 114 24.90 33.85 -7.89
C PHE A 114 25.85 34.26 -6.76
N ASN A 115 26.40 33.28 -6.03
CA ASN A 115 27.36 33.54 -4.96
C ASN A 115 28.63 34.24 -5.49
N GLN A 116 29.09 33.88 -6.70
CA GLN A 116 30.21 34.56 -7.33
C GLN A 116 29.90 36.01 -7.67
N GLN A 117 28.70 36.29 -8.18
CA GLN A 117 28.23 37.66 -8.45
C GLN A 117 28.18 38.47 -7.16
N LEU A 118 27.55 37.92 -6.12
CA LEU A 118 27.41 38.55 -4.81
C LEU A 118 28.78 38.86 -4.18
N ALA A 119 29.74 37.93 -4.27
CA ALA A 119 31.09 38.15 -3.77
C ALA A 119 31.81 39.29 -4.50
N LYS A 120 31.61 39.42 -5.82
CA LYS A 120 32.17 40.54 -6.60
C LYS A 120 31.55 41.87 -6.16
N GLU A 121 30.24 41.92 -5.99
CA GLU A 121 29.52 43.13 -5.56
C GLU A 121 29.95 43.56 -4.16
N GLN A 122 30.01 42.63 -3.20
CA GLN A 122 30.49 42.89 -1.85
C GLN A 122 31.92 43.40 -1.84
N LYS A 123 32.81 42.80 -2.64
CA LYS A 123 34.21 43.25 -2.76
C LYS A 123 34.29 44.67 -3.36
N ALA A 124 33.50 44.97 -4.38
CA ALA A 124 33.45 46.30 -4.98
C ALA A 124 32.97 47.35 -3.98
N GLN A 125 31.92 47.04 -3.20
CA GLN A 125 31.43 47.91 -2.13
C GLN A 125 32.49 48.13 -1.06
N GLN A 126 33.15 47.07 -0.59
CA GLN A 126 34.21 47.20 0.42
C GLN A 126 35.36 48.08 -0.08
N ASN A 127 35.76 47.92 -1.34
CA ASN A 127 36.78 48.76 -1.95
C ASN A 127 36.35 50.23 -1.96
N TYR A 128 35.11 50.53 -2.34
CA TYR A 128 34.57 51.88 -2.34
C TYR A 128 34.56 52.50 -0.94
N LEU A 129 34.11 51.77 0.08
CA LEU A 129 34.14 52.23 1.48
C LEU A 129 35.55 52.58 1.92
N ASN A 130 36.51 51.69 1.66
CA ASN A 130 37.91 51.88 2.06
C ASN A 130 38.55 53.08 1.34
N SER A 131 38.31 53.24 0.04
CA SER A 131 38.98 54.28 -0.75
C SER A 131 38.34 55.66 -0.63
N ILE A 132 37.00 55.75 -0.58
CA ILE A 132 36.28 57.03 -0.63
C ILE A 132 35.85 57.49 0.75
N ILE A 133 35.35 56.58 1.60
CA ILE A 133 34.74 56.98 2.88
C ILE A 133 35.76 56.95 4.01
N TYR A 134 36.58 55.90 4.09
CA TYR A 134 37.52 55.71 5.20
C TYR A 134 38.88 56.38 4.99
N THR A 135 39.15 56.88 3.78
CA THR A 135 40.35 57.68 3.53
C THR A 135 40.02 59.14 3.78
N ASN A 136 40.56 59.71 4.86
CA ASN A 136 40.32 61.10 5.24
C ASN A 136 41.41 61.98 4.65
N GLU A 137 41.10 62.71 3.58
CA GLU A 137 42.00 63.72 3.05
C GLU A 137 41.78 65.07 3.74
N PRO A 138 42.83 65.72 4.26
CA PRO A 138 42.68 67.01 4.91
C PRO A 138 42.16 68.05 3.92
N THR A 139 41.01 68.65 4.23
CA THR A 139 40.44 69.75 3.43
C THR A 139 41.43 70.91 3.35
N ALA A 140 41.48 71.64 2.23
CA ALA A 140 42.37 72.81 2.09
C ALA A 140 42.26 73.83 3.25
N GLN A 141 41.06 73.96 3.83
CA GLN A 141 40.79 74.77 5.02
C GLN A 141 41.62 74.34 6.25
N TYR A 142 41.92 73.05 6.40
CA TYR A 142 42.75 72.53 7.50
C TYR A 142 44.17 73.13 7.44
N TYR A 143 44.79 73.14 6.27
CA TYR A 143 46.14 73.70 6.12
C TYR A 143 46.18 75.22 6.32
N LEU A 144 45.11 75.93 5.97
CA LEU A 144 44.97 77.37 6.18
C LEU A 144 44.85 77.78 7.66
N GLN A 145 44.68 76.83 8.60
CA GLN A 145 44.61 77.13 10.03
C GLN A 145 45.97 77.51 10.63
N PHE A 146 47.07 77.02 10.05
CA PHE A 146 48.42 77.20 10.56
C PHE A 146 49.04 78.52 10.05
N ASN A 147 49.91 79.15 10.86
CA ASN A 147 50.59 80.43 10.55
C ASN A 147 49.67 81.64 10.30
N THR A 148 48.46 81.64 10.88
CA THR A 148 47.48 82.73 10.73
C THR A 148 47.69 83.90 11.68
N SER A 149 48.51 83.76 12.72
CA SER A 149 48.81 84.82 13.70
C SER A 149 50.32 85.01 13.86
N SER A 150 50.77 86.24 14.10
CA SER A 150 52.18 86.67 14.09
C SER A 150 52.96 86.38 15.40
N ARG A 151 52.36 85.69 16.36
CA ARG A 151 52.92 85.56 17.73
C ARG A 151 54.05 84.55 17.83
#